data_AF-A0A412GG80-F1
#
_entry.id   AF-A0A412GG80-F1
#
_cell.length_a   1.000
_cell.length_b   1.000
_cell.length_c   1.000
_cell.angle_alpha   90.00
_cell.angle_beta   90.00
_cell.angle_gamma   90.00
#
_symmetry.space_group_name_H-M   'P 1'
#
loop_
_entity.id
_entity.type
_entity.pdbx_description
1 polymer ?
#
loop_
_entity_poly.entity_id
_entity_poly.type
_entity_poly.pdbx_seq_one_letter_code
_entity_poly.pdbx_strand_id
1 'polypeptide(L)'
;MFFALSSFGNTSEDPLKIVQKSILEDPLMEQVSRIAHHTVSTGLNAGDGYGEVWIRDFNTFIQVAMDVMPDQQVQECLNTFFIFREKVVTL
;
A
#
# COMPACT_ATOMS: atom_id res chain seq x y z
N MET A 1 -50.62 5.09 40.00
CA MET A 1 -49.28 5.68 40.23
C MET A 1 -48.25 4.61 39.97
N PHE A 2 -47.73 4.53 38.74
CA PHE A 2 -46.61 3.66 38.37
C PHE A 2 -45.46 4.60 37.95
N PHE A 3 -44.44 4.71 38.79
CA PHE A 3 -43.21 5.39 38.42
C PHE A 3 -42.39 4.41 37.57
N ALA A 4 -42.37 4.64 36.26
CA ALA A 4 -41.40 4.00 35.38
C ALA A 4 -40.03 4.63 35.66
N LEU A 5 -39.15 3.89 36.33
CA LEU A 5 -37.72 4.17 36.37
C LEU A 5 -37.18 3.96 34.95
N SER A 6 -37.11 5.05 34.16
CA SER A 6 -36.29 5.08 32.97
C SER A 6 -34.83 5.00 33.39
N SER A 7 -34.26 3.81 33.33
CA SER A 7 -32.81 3.61 33.43
C SER A 7 -32.17 4.32 32.24
N PHE A 8 -31.65 5.54 32.46
CA PHE A 8 -30.66 6.15 31.58
C PHE A 8 -29.35 5.36 31.76
N GLY A 9 -29.32 4.16 31.18
CA GLY A 9 -28.08 3.43 30.98
C GLY A 9 -27.28 4.22 29.96
N ASN A 10 -26.25 4.93 30.42
CA ASN A 10 -25.23 5.50 29.57
C ASN A 10 -24.55 4.34 28.83
N THR A 11 -25.02 4.00 27.63
CA THR A 11 -24.36 3.01 26.78
C THR A 11 -23.13 3.69 26.20
N SER A 12 -22.03 3.70 26.94
CA SER A 12 -20.73 4.04 26.36
C SER A 12 -20.53 3.14 25.15
N GLU A 13 -20.47 3.73 23.95
CA GLU A 13 -20.21 2.97 22.74
C GLU A 13 -18.93 2.14 22.93
N ASP A 14 -19.00 0.89 22.48
CA ASP A 14 -17.85 -0.02 22.50
C ASP A 14 -16.65 0.68 21.84
N PRO A 15 -15.52 0.87 22.56
CA PRO A 15 -14.33 1.52 22.01
C PRO A 15 -13.87 0.96 20.66
N LEU A 16 -14.06 -0.34 20.42
CA LEU A 16 -13.70 -0.96 19.15
C LEU A 16 -14.59 -0.48 17.99
N LYS A 17 -15.88 -0.22 18.24
CA LYS A 17 -16.79 0.33 17.23
C LYS A 17 -16.44 1.77 16.86
N ILE A 18 -16.01 2.56 17.85
CA ILE A 18 -15.54 3.94 17.62
C ILE A 18 -14.30 3.92 16.71
N VAL A 19 -13.31 3.07 17.02
CA VAL A 19 -12.07 2.95 16.23
C VAL A 19 -12.35 2.42 14.83
N GLN A 20 -13.22 1.42 14.69
CA GLN A 20 -13.62 0.91 13.38
C GLN A 20 -14.24 2.01 12.51
N LYS A 21 -15.17 2.80 13.08
CA LYS A 21 -15.79 3.92 12.38
C LYS A 21 -14.74 4.95 11.95
N SER A 22 -13.83 5.33 12.85
CA SER A 22 -12.78 6.31 12.51
C SER A 22 -11.86 5.81 11.40
N ILE A 23 -11.50 4.52 11.38
CA ILE A 23 -10.64 3.96 10.31
C ILE A 23 -11.38 3.96 8.97
N LEU A 24 -12.67 3.63 8.95
CA LEU A 24 -13.46 3.58 7.71
C LEU A 24 -13.78 4.96 7.14
N GLU A 25 -13.89 5.98 7.99
CA GLU A 25 -14.15 7.37 7.59
C GLU A 25 -12.86 8.16 7.28
N ASP A 26 -11.68 7.61 7.60
CA ASP A 26 -10.39 8.29 7.41
C ASP A 26 -9.92 8.21 5.93
N PRO A 27 -9.81 9.35 5.21
CA PRO A 27 -9.40 9.39 3.82
C PRO A 27 -7.89 9.17 3.61
N LEU A 28 -7.09 9.07 4.69
CA LEU A 28 -5.64 9.00 4.63
C LEU A 28 -5.15 7.83 3.77
N MET A 29 -5.79 6.66 3.86
CA MET A 29 -5.38 5.49 3.09
C MET A 29 -5.53 5.72 1.58
N GLU A 30 -6.63 6.36 1.14
CA GLU A 30 -6.81 6.73 -0.26
C GLU A 30 -5.79 7.77 -0.71
N GLN A 31 -5.48 8.74 0.15
CA GLN A 31 -4.47 9.76 -0.13
C GLN A 31 -3.08 9.13 -0.30
N VAL A 32 -2.68 8.26 0.61
CA VAL A 32 -1.39 7.55 0.54
C VAL A 32 -1.33 6.67 -0.71
N SER A 33 -2.43 5.99 -1.06
CA SER A 33 -2.51 5.21 -2.30
C SER A 33 -2.29 6.09 -3.54
N ARG A 34 -2.96 7.24 -3.65
CA ARG A 34 -2.75 8.18 -4.76
C ARG A 34 -1.32 8.68 -4.86
N ILE A 35 -0.69 8.97 -3.72
CA ILE A 35 0.71 9.40 -3.66
C ILE A 35 1.62 8.27 -4.14
N ALA A 36 1.40 7.02 -3.72
CA ALA A 36 2.18 5.88 -4.15
C ALA A 36 2.12 5.70 -5.69
N HIS A 37 0.91 5.73 -6.26
CA HIS A 37 0.72 5.64 -7.72
C HIS A 37 1.41 6.79 -8.45
N HIS A 38 1.25 8.02 -7.95
CA HIS A 38 1.91 9.18 -8.54
C HIS A 38 3.42 9.04 -8.49
N THR A 39 4.01 8.70 -7.34
CA THR A 39 5.45 8.52 -7.18
C THR A 39 5.98 7.47 -8.14
N VAL A 40 5.37 6.28 -8.19
CA VAL A 40 5.82 5.19 -9.08
C VAL A 40 5.67 5.57 -10.56
N SER A 41 4.63 6.34 -10.93
CA SER A 41 4.44 6.82 -12.31
C SER A 41 5.55 7.73 -12.83
N THR A 42 6.36 8.33 -11.92
CA THR A 42 7.50 9.16 -12.31
C THR A 42 8.74 8.35 -12.70
N GLY A 43 8.75 7.04 -12.43
CA GLY A 43 9.80 6.11 -12.82
C GLY A 43 10.16 5.09 -11.74
N LEU A 44 10.85 4.03 -12.16
CA LEU A 44 11.35 2.95 -11.28
C LEU A 44 12.76 3.27 -10.78
N ASN A 45 12.90 4.37 -10.04
CA ASN A 45 14.16 4.84 -9.47
C ASN A 45 14.02 5.03 -7.95
N ALA A 46 15.14 5.17 -7.24
CA ALA A 46 15.13 5.32 -5.77
C ALA A 46 15.34 6.78 -5.30
N GLY A 47 15.13 7.77 -6.19
CA GLY A 47 15.30 9.20 -5.90
C GLY A 47 16.76 9.70 -5.97
N ASP A 48 16.94 11.02 -5.81
CA ASP A 48 18.15 11.83 -5.54
C ASP A 48 19.54 11.25 -5.85
N GLY A 49 19.70 10.58 -7.00
CA GLY A 49 20.99 10.07 -7.48
C GLY A 49 21.03 8.59 -7.80
N TYR A 50 19.96 7.83 -7.52
CA TYR A 50 19.85 6.41 -7.87
C TYR A 50 18.93 6.24 -9.05
N GLY A 51 19.51 6.02 -10.24
CA GLY A 51 18.76 5.84 -11.49
C GLY A 51 17.94 4.55 -11.57
N GLU A 52 18.06 3.66 -10.58
CA GLU A 52 17.44 2.33 -10.58
C GLU A 52 16.90 1.99 -9.17
N VAL A 53 15.82 1.21 -9.12
CA VAL A 53 15.28 0.64 -7.89
C VAL A 53 15.85 -0.76 -7.64
N TRP A 54 16.07 -1.10 -6.37
CA TRP A 54 16.45 -2.45 -5.99
C TRP A 54 15.29 -3.42 -6.24
N ILE A 55 15.59 -4.58 -6.83
CA ILE A 55 14.58 -5.59 -7.17
C ILE A 55 13.75 -6.06 -5.96
N ARG A 56 14.36 -6.14 -4.78
CA ARG A 56 13.64 -6.47 -3.53
C ARG A 56 12.54 -5.46 -3.25
N ASP A 57 12.84 -4.18 -3.42
CA ASP A 57 11.91 -3.10 -3.10
C ASP A 57 10.83 -3.04 -4.20
N PHE A 58 11.23 -3.16 -5.47
CA PHE A 58 10.31 -3.28 -6.61
C PHE A 58 9.25 -4.38 -6.41
N ASN A 59 9.65 -5.55 -5.93
CA ASN A 59 8.72 -6.66 -5.68
C ASN A 59 7.66 -6.34 -4.61
N THR A 60 7.89 -5.37 -3.72
CA THR A 60 6.90 -5.00 -2.69
C THR A 60 5.79 -4.11 -3.22
N PHE A 61 6.05 -3.34 -4.29
CA PHE A 61 5.09 -2.43 -4.91
C PHE A 61 4.75 -2.79 -6.36
N ILE A 62 5.04 -4.03 -6.79
CA ILE A 62 4.87 -4.47 -8.18
C ILE A 62 3.44 -4.25 -8.70
N GLN A 63 2.42 -4.40 -7.87
CA GLN A 63 1.03 -4.15 -8.27
C GLN A 63 0.81 -2.68 -8.65
N VAL A 64 1.28 -1.76 -7.81
CA VAL A 64 1.24 -0.32 -8.10
C VAL A 64 2.03 0.00 -9.37
N ALA A 65 3.19 -0.63 -9.56
CA ALA A 65 3.97 -0.47 -10.79
C ALA A 65 3.21 -0.96 -12.03
N MET A 66 2.54 -2.12 -11.95
CA MET A 66 1.70 -2.64 -13.04
C MET A 66 0.51 -1.72 -13.36
N ASP A 67 -0.01 -0.99 -12.38
CA ASP A 67 -1.14 -0.08 -12.59
C ASP A 67 -0.74 1.20 -13.36
N VAL A 68 0.52 1.65 -13.26
CA VAL A 68 0.93 2.99 -13.75
C VAL A 68 2.12 3.01 -14.70
N MET A 69 2.86 1.91 -14.85
CA MET A 69 4.03 1.82 -15.72
C MET A 69 3.72 1.00 -16.98
N PRO A 70 4.44 1.22 -18.10
CA PRO A 70 4.31 0.36 -19.27
C PRO A 70 4.69 -1.09 -18.95
N ASP A 71 3.87 -2.04 -19.38
CA ASP A 71 4.09 -3.49 -19.18
C ASP A 71 5.52 -3.93 -19.52
N GLN A 72 6.07 -3.41 -20.62
CA GLN A 72 7.43 -3.73 -21.06
C GLN A 72 8.48 -3.37 -19.99
N GLN A 73 8.36 -2.22 -19.33
CA GLN A 73 9.33 -1.81 -18.31
C GLN A 73 9.24 -2.70 -17.06
N VAL A 74 8.01 -3.05 -16.64
CA VAL A 74 7.79 -3.99 -15.53
C VAL A 74 8.39 -5.36 -15.85
N GLN A 75 8.19 -5.85 -17.09
CA GLN A 75 8.77 -7.11 -17.56
C GLN A 75 10.30 -7.08 -17.61
N GLU A 76 10.91 -5.99 -18.08
CA GLU A 76 12.37 -5.84 -18.12
C GLU A 76 12.99 -5.88 -16.71
N CYS A 77 12.37 -5.20 -15.74
CA CYS A 77 12.79 -5.27 -14.33
C CYS A 77 12.70 -6.70 -13.77
N LEU A 78 11.62 -7.42 -14.07
CA LEU A 78 11.45 -8.82 -13.65
C LEU A 78 12.42 -9.78 -14.35
N ASN A 79 12.62 -9.63 -15.65
CA ASN A 79 13.55 -10.45 -16.41
C ASN A 79 14.98 -10.28 -15.90
N THR A 80 15.34 -9.05 -15.52
CA THR A 80 16.64 -8.76 -14.89
C THR A 80 16.84 -9.62 -13.63
N PHE A 81 15.81 -9.74 -12.78
CA PHE A 81 15.86 -10.64 -11.62
C PHE A 81 16.13 -12.10 -12.02
N PHE A 82 15.35 -12.65 -12.94
CA PHE A 82 15.48 -14.06 -13.32
C PHE A 82 16.83 -14.37 -13.98
N ILE A 83 17.31 -13.51 -14.87
CA ILE A 83 18.60 -13.65 -15.54
C ILE A 83 19.76 -13.67 -14.54
N PHE A 84 19.76 -12.76 -13.56
CA PHE A 84 20.82 -12.73 -12.55
C PHE A 84 20.74 -13.92 -11.59
N ARG A 85 19.54 -14.47 -11.33
CA ARG A 85 19.40 -15.67 -10.50
C ARG A 85 19.91 -16.94 -11.19
N GLU A 86 19.69 -17.10 -12.49
CA GLU A 86 20.15 -18.27 -13.24
C GLU A 86 21.70 -18.31 -13.36
N LYS A 87 22.34 -17.15 -13.52
CA LYS A 87 23.81 -17.06 -13.63
C LYS A 87 24.55 -17.42 -12.34
N VAL A 88 23.91 -17.31 -11.17
CA VAL A 88 24.56 -17.60 -9.88
C VAL A 88 24.61 -19.10 -9.57
N VAL A 89 23.82 -19.94 -10.27
CA VAL A 89 23.79 -21.40 -10.04
C VAL A 89 24.78 -22.15 -10.93
N THR A 90 25.42 -21.48 -11.90
CA THR A 90 26.32 -22.10 -12.90
C THR A 90 27.81 -21.80 -12.71
N LEU A 91 28.22 -21.26 -11.55
CA LEU A 91 29.62 -21.05 -11.16
C LEU A 91 29.94 -21.81 -9.86
#